data_AF-A0A2E4PC65-F1
#
_entry.id   AF-A0A2E4PC65-F1
#
_cell.length_a   1.000
_cell.length_b   1.000
_cell.length_c   1.000
_cell.angle_alpha   90.00
_cell.angle_beta   90.00
_cell.angle_gamma   90.00
#
_symmetry.space_group_name_H-M   'P 1'
#
loop_
_entity.id
_entity.type
_entity.pdbx_description
1 polymer ?
#
loop_
_entity_poly.entity_id
_entity_poly.type
_entity_poly.pdbx_seq_one_letter_code
_entity_poly.pdbx_strand_id
1 'polypeptide(L)' 'MKKIFLRLKQLDARIAECEQEMQAIDKLPFYAVFSTEAQRKKDIDKLGELKAALLQQKLQLLKQLRRLARLEAKNIVNIL' A
#
# COMPACT_ATOMS: atom_id res chain seq x y z
N MET A 1 3.15 -19.34 -5.50
CA MET A 1 2.64 -17.98 -5.79
C MET A 1 1.34 -17.57 -5.10
N LYS A 2 0.37 -18.47 -4.83
CA LYS A 2 -0.95 -18.13 -4.23
C LYS A 2 -0.88 -17.27 -2.95
N LYS A 3 0.05 -17.55 -2.04
CA LYS A 3 0.27 -16.76 -0.80
C LYS A 3 0.71 -15.31 -1.08
N ILE A 4 1.59 -15.10 -2.07
CA ILE A 4 2.07 -13.76 -2.47
C ILE A 4 0.90 -12.94 -3.04
N PHE A 5 0.05 -13.56 -3.85
CA PHE A 5 -1.12 -12.90 -4.42
C PHE A 5 -2.15 -12.47 -3.36
N LEU A 6 -2.45 -13.34 -2.40
CA LEU A 6 -3.32 -12.98 -1.26
C LEU A 6 -2.74 -11.81 -0.46
N ARG A 7 -1.42 -11.81 -0.24
CA ARG A 7 -0.76 -10.71 0.47
C ARG A 7 -0.79 -9.39 -0.31
N LEU A 8 -0.64 -9.43 -1.64
CA LEU A 8 -0.79 -8.26 -2.49
C LEU A 8 -2.21 -7.68 -2.40
N LYS A 9 -3.25 -8.53 -2.47
CA LYS A 9 -4.64 -8.09 -2.26
C LYS A 9 -4.86 -7.41 -0.91
N GLN A 10 -4.29 -7.97 0.16
CA GLN A 10 -4.37 -7.36 1.49
C GLN A 10 -3.68 -5.99 1.55
N LEU A 11 -2.51 -5.85 0.90
CA LEU A 11 -1.83 -4.56 0.82
C LEU A 11 -2.63 -3.54 0.02
N ASP A 12 -3.25 -3.96 -1.08
CA ASP A 12 -4.10 -3.08 -1.90
C ASP A 12 -5.31 -2.56 -1.11
N ALA A 13 -5.99 -3.43 -0.36
CA ALA A 13 -7.09 -3.02 0.51
C ALA A 13 -6.63 -1.98 1.55
N ARG A 14 -5.52 -2.25 2.25
CA ARG A 14 -4.99 -1.32 3.27
C ARG A 14 -4.52 0.02 2.70
N ILE A 15 -3.97 0.02 1.49
CA ILE A 15 -3.58 1.27 0.81
C ILE A 15 -4.83 2.08 0.46
N ALA A 16 -5.88 1.43 -0.04
CA ALA A 16 -7.14 2.10 -0.34
C ALA A 16 -7.82 2.65 0.93
N GLU A 17 -7.78 1.91 2.03
CA GLU A 17 -8.25 2.39 3.35
C GLU A 17 -7.49 3.66 3.78
N CYS A 18 -6.16 3.68 3.67
CA CYS A 18 -5.36 4.88 3.97
C CYS A 18 -5.76 6.07 3.09
N GLU A 19 -5.98 5.85 1.79
CA GLU A 19 -6.40 6.91 0.87
C GLU A 19 -7.79 7.47 1.22
N GLN A 20 -8.73 6.60 1.58
CA GLN A 20 -10.06 7.00 2.01
C GLN A 20 -10.01 7.79 3.32
N GLU A 21 -9.20 7.35 4.28
CA GLU A 21 -9.04 8.02 5.57
C GLU A 21 -8.39 9.41 5.41
N MET A 22 -7.35 9.52 4.57
CA MET A 22 -6.74 10.82 4.24
C MET A 22 -7.76 11.79 3.61
N GLN A 23 -8.59 11.31 2.67
CA GLN A 23 -9.65 12.12 2.07
C GLN A 23 -10.73 12.51 3.07
N ALA A 24 -11.04 11.65 4.04
CA ALA A 24 -12.00 11.94 5.10
C ALA A 24 -11.46 13.03 6.04
N ILE A 25 -10.20 12.92 6.47
CA ILE A 25 -9.53 13.90 7.34
C ILE A 25 -9.45 15.27 6.68
N ASP A 26 -9.14 15.33 5.38
CA ASP A 26 -9.08 16.57 4.62
C ASP A 26 -10.43 17.30 4.58
N LYS A 27 -11.52 16.54 4.52
CA LYS A 27 -12.90 17.06 4.48
C LYS A 27 -13.54 17.22 5.86
N LEU A 28 -12.87 16.82 6.94
CA LEU A 28 -13.45 16.79 8.28
C LEU A 28 -13.54 18.21 8.87
N PRO A 29 -14.75 18.75 9.09
CA PRO A 29 -14.93 20.11 9.59
C PRO A 29 -14.46 20.26 11.04
N PHE A 30 -14.31 19.15 11.78
CA PHE A 30 -13.77 19.10 13.14
C PHE A 30 -12.50 19.96 13.29
N TYR A 31 -11.51 19.78 12.41
CA TYR A 31 -10.24 20.49 12.55
C TYR A 31 -10.37 22.01 12.34
N ALA A 32 -11.32 22.44 11.51
CA ALA A 32 -11.59 23.86 11.30
C ALA A 32 -12.35 24.45 12.50
N VAL A 33 -13.38 23.76 12.99
CA VAL A 33 -14.22 24.19 14.11
C VAL A 33 -13.41 24.35 15.39
N PHE A 34 -12.48 23.43 15.65
CA PHE A 34 -11.65 23.44 16.86
C PHE A 34 -10.29 24.14 16.67
N SER A 35 -10.06 24.79 15.51
CA SER A 35 -8.77 25.46 15.19
C SER A 35 -7.55 24.54 15.32
N THR A 36 -7.71 23.25 14.99
CA THR A 36 -6.67 22.21 15.08
C THR A 36 -6.09 21.81 13.71
N GLU A 37 -6.04 22.73 12.75
CA GLU A 37 -5.51 22.48 11.39
C GLU A 37 -4.05 21.96 11.38
N ALA A 38 -3.23 22.38 12.33
CA ALA A 38 -1.88 21.83 12.50
C ALA A 38 -1.90 20.34 12.86
N GLN A 39 -2.92 19.87 13.59
CA GLN A 39 -3.12 18.46 13.89
C GLN A 39 -3.63 17.71 12.66
N ARG A 40 -4.54 18.31 11.85
CA ARG A 40 -4.98 17.73 10.56
C ARG A 40 -3.78 17.38 9.69
N LYS A 41 -2.85 18.33 9.53
CA LYS A 41 -1.63 18.11 8.75
C LYS A 41 -0.80 16.95 9.29
N LYS A 42 -0.58 16.88 10.61
CA LYS A 42 0.16 15.78 11.25
C LYS A 42 -0.52 14.42 11.03
N ASP A 43 -1.84 14.36 11.08
CA ASP A 43 -2.58 13.12 10.89
C ASP A 43 -2.50 12.65 9.42
N ILE A 44 -2.62 13.58 8.46
CA ILE A 44 -2.40 13.32 7.03
C ILE A 44 -0.96 12.86 6.78
N ASP A 45 0.04 13.52 7.36
CA ASP A 45 1.45 13.17 7.18
C ASP A 45 1.73 11.74 7.70
N LYS A 46 1.21 11.38 8.87
CA LYS A 46 1.32 10.01 9.42
C LYS A 46 0.67 8.95 8.53
N LEU A 47 -0.52 9.23 8.00
CA LEU A 47 -1.17 8.31 7.05
C LEU A 47 -0.38 8.21 5.74
N GLY A 48 0.23 9.31 5.29
CA GLY A 48 1.14 9.35 4.15
C GLY A 48 2.37 8.46 4.35
N GLU A 49 3.00 8.53 5.53
CA GLU A 49 4.13 7.67 5.90
C GLU A 49 3.74 6.19 5.92
N LEU A 50 2.59 5.86 6.52
CA LEU A 50 2.05 4.49 6.54
C LEU A 50 1.78 3.98 5.12
N LYS A 51 1.14 4.80 4.28
CA LYS A 51 0.88 4.47 2.88
C LYS A 51 2.17 4.21 2.11
N ALA A 52 3.20 5.05 2.31
CA ALA A 52 4.50 4.86 1.69
C ALA A 52 5.15 3.53 2.12
N ALA A 53 5.07 3.18 3.40
CA ALA A 53 5.56 1.90 3.91
C ALA A 53 4.82 0.70 3.29
N LEU A 54 3.48 0.78 3.15
CA LEU A 54 2.67 -0.26 2.50
C LEU A 54 3.03 -0.41 1.01
N LEU A 55 3.23 0.70 0.30
CA LEU A 55 3.66 0.70 -1.10
C LEU A 55 5.04 0.07 -1.28
N GLN A 56 5.99 0.34 -0.36
CA GLN A 56 7.29 -0.31 -0.37
C GLN A 56 7.17 -1.82 -0.16
N GLN A 57 6.33 -2.27 0.77
CA GLN A 57 6.06 -3.71 0.95
C GLN A 57 5.45 -4.34 -0.31
N LYS A 58 4.50 -3.65 -0.96
CA LYS A 58 3.89 -4.09 -2.22
C LYS A 58 4.95 -4.24 -3.33
N LEU A 59 5.84 -3.26 -3.46
CA LEU A 59 6.93 -3.29 -4.44
C LEU A 59 7.86 -4.49 -4.22
N GLN A 60 8.23 -4.79 -2.97
CA GLN A 60 9.08 -5.95 -2.67
C GLN A 60 8.41 -7.28 -3.03
N LEU A 61 7.12 -7.44 -2.71
CA LEU A 61 6.34 -8.63 -3.09
C LEU A 61 6.23 -8.79 -4.61
N LEU A 62 6.03 -7.69 -5.35
CA LEU A 62 6.00 -7.72 -6.82
C LEU A 62 7.36 -8.10 -7.42
N LYS A 63 8.46 -7.60 -6.86
CA LYS A 63 9.83 -8.00 -7.26
C LYS A 63 10.05 -9.49 -7.02
N GLN A 64 9.62 -10.01 -5.87
CA GLN A 64 9.69 -11.43 -5.55
C GLN A 64 8.86 -12.27 -6.53
N LEU A 65 7.62 -11.85 -6.82
CA LEU A 65 6.74 -12.52 -7.78
C LEU A 65 7.37 -12.59 -9.18
N ARG A 66 7.94 -11.46 -9.65
CA ARG A 66 8.66 -11.39 -10.93
C ARG A 66 9.85 -12.34 -10.97
N ARG A 67 10.61 -12.46 -9.88
CA ARG A 67 11.74 -13.40 -9.79
C ARG A 67 11.26 -14.85 -9.89
N LEU A 68 10.20 -15.21 -9.17
CA LEU A 68 9.64 -16.56 -9.22
C LEU A 68 9.12 -16.91 -10.61
N ALA A 69 8.35 -16.02 -11.24
CA ALA A 69 7.84 -16.23 -12.59
C ALA A 69 8.97 -16.43 -13.62
N ARG A 70 10.07 -15.70 -13.50
CA ARG A 70 11.26 -15.88 -14.35
C ARG A 70 11.94 -17.24 -14.16
N LEU A 71 11.98 -17.74 -12.92
CA LEU A 71 12.56 -19.06 -12.65
C LEU A 71 11.68 -20.18 -13.24
N GLU A 72 10.36 -20.08 -13.06
CA GLU A 72 9.43 -21.04 -13.66
C GLU A 72 9.51 -21.02 -15.20
N ALA A 73 9.56 -19.84 -15.82
CA ALA A 73 9.73 -19.73 -17.27
C ALA A 73 11.02 -20.39 -17.78
N LYS A 74 12.15 -20.19 -17.07
CA LYS A 74 13.42 -20.86 -17.41
C LYS A 74 13.35 -22.38 -17.27
N ASN A 75 12.68 -22.87 -16.23
CA ASN A 75 12.53 -24.31 -16.02
C ASN A 75 11.70 -24.96 -17.13
N ILE A 76 10.65 -24.28 -17.63
CA ILE A 76 9.86 -24.78 -18.76
C ILE A 76 10.71 -24.88 -20.03
N VAL A 77 11.54 -23.87 -20.30
CA VAL A 77 12.44 -23.87 -21.49
C VAL A 77 13.50 -24.96 -21.42
N ASN A 78 13.97 -25.34 -20.22
CA ASN A 78 14.97 -26.41 -20.06
C ASN A 78 14.38 -27.83 -20.12
N ILE A 79 13.05 -27.98 -20.10
CA ILE A 79 12.35 -29.28 -20.16
C ILE A 79 11.90 -29.61 -21.59
N LEU A 80 11.85 -28.62 -22.49
CA LEU A 80 11.52 -28.74 -23.90
C LEU A 80 12.79 -28.83 -24.77
#